data_AF-A0A7W4D2H8-F1
#
_entry.id   AF-A0A7W4D2H8-F1
#
_cell.length_a   1.000
_cell.length_b   1.000
_cell.length_c   1.000
_cell.angle_alpha   90.00
_cell.angle_beta   90.00
_cell.angle_gamma   90.00
#
_symmetry.space_group_name_H-M   'P 1'
#
loop_
_entity.id
_entity.type
_entity.pdbx_description
1 polymer ?
#
loop_
_entity_poly.entity_id
_entity_poly.type
_entity_poly.pdbx_seq_one_letter_code
_entity_poly.pdbx_strand_id
1 'polypeptide(L)'
;MPTGEEHQRQAARIILAAIGPAGFALAGSGAIREHGLIDRPTNDIDLFAPARAAAGFSDAIDTAIATLTAHRYTCEVGRLSSHFARLLLTTREGYVFEVDLGA
;
A
#
# COMPACT_ATOMS: atom_id res chain seq x y z
N MET A 1 14.78 6.50 15.24
CA MET A 1 13.40 6.07 14.89
C MET A 1 13.22 6.37 13.41
N PRO A 2 12.68 5.46 12.59
CA PRO A 2 12.43 5.74 11.19
C PRO A 2 11.46 6.92 11.04
N THR A 3 11.60 7.69 9.97
CA THR A 3 10.63 8.73 9.60
C THR A 3 9.35 8.09 9.04
N GLY A 4 8.26 8.87 8.98
CA GLY A 4 7.02 8.41 8.36
C GLY A 4 7.22 7.96 6.90
N GLU A 5 8.07 8.67 6.15
CA GLU A 5 8.44 8.31 4.79
C GLU A 5 9.20 6.97 4.72
N GLU A 6 10.14 6.73 5.64
CA GLU A 6 10.87 5.46 5.70
C GLU A 6 9.93 4.28 5.99
N HIS A 7 8.94 4.47 6.87
CA HIS A 7 7.90 3.47 7.12
C HIS A 7 7.03 3.22 5.90
N GLN A 8 6.61 4.27 5.19
CA GLN A 8 5.80 4.16 3.98
C GLN A 8 6.58 3.47 2.86
N ARG A 9 7.82 3.87 2.60
CA ARG A 9 8.69 3.25 1.57
C ARG A 9 8.93 1.77 1.87
N GLN A 10 9.11 1.43 3.15
CA GLN A 10 9.26 0.03 3.56
C GLN A 10 7.98 -0.78 3.31
N ALA A 11 6.81 -0.26 3.71
CA ALA A 11 5.54 -0.93 3.48
C ALA A 11 5.23 -1.09 1.99
N ALA A 12 5.45 -0.04 1.19
CA ALA A 12 5.27 -0.08 -0.27
C ALA A 12 6.13 -1.19 -0.89
N ARG A 13 7.41 -1.30 -0.52
CA ARG A 13 8.31 -2.37 -1.01
C ARG A 13 7.80 -3.76 -0.66
N ILE A 14 7.35 -3.96 0.58
CA ILE A 14 6.83 -5.26 1.06
C ILE A 14 5.57 -5.65 0.29
N ILE A 15 4.59 -4.75 0.19
CA ILE A 15 3.31 -5.03 -0.45
C ILE A 15 3.53 -5.26 -1.95
N LEU A 16 4.27 -4.38 -2.63
CA LEU A 16 4.51 -4.49 -4.07
C LEU A 16 5.29 -5.76 -4.45
N ALA A 17 6.17 -6.25 -3.59
CA ALA A 17 6.82 -7.54 -3.82
C ALA A 17 5.80 -8.71 -3.85
N ALA A 18 4.71 -8.60 -3.09
CA ALA A 18 3.67 -9.63 -3.00
C ALA A 18 2.59 -9.49 -4.08
N ILE A 19 2.08 -8.27 -4.33
CA ILE A 19 0.95 -8.04 -5.24
C ILE A 19 1.33 -7.43 -6.58
N GLY A 20 2.60 -7.05 -6.79
CA GLY A 20 3.12 -6.58 -8.07
C GLY A 20 2.88 -7.57 -9.23
N PRO A 21 3.03 -8.90 -9.06
CA PRO A 21 2.69 -9.88 -10.09
C PRO A 21 1.21 -9.85 -10.52
N ALA A 22 0.30 -9.35 -9.68
CA ALA A 22 -1.11 -9.14 -10.02
C ALA A 22 -1.36 -7.83 -10.80
N GLY A 23 -0.31 -7.05 -11.07
CA GLY A 23 -0.36 -5.84 -11.90
C GLY A 23 -0.46 -4.53 -11.12
N PHE A 24 -0.33 -4.56 -9.79
CA PHE A 24 -0.28 -3.35 -8.96
C PHE A 24 1.05 -2.61 -9.12
N ALA A 25 0.97 -1.28 -9.14
CA ALA A 25 2.12 -0.39 -9.14
C ALA A 25 1.90 0.76 -8.15
N LEU A 26 3.00 1.36 -7.69
CA LEU A 26 2.95 2.61 -6.94
C LEU A 26 2.39 3.71 -7.83
N ALA A 27 1.41 4.45 -7.31
CA ALA A 27 0.74 5.54 -8.00
C ALA A 27 0.81 6.83 -7.18
N GLY A 28 0.05 7.84 -7.63
CA GLY A 28 -0.12 9.09 -6.90
C GLY A 28 1.17 9.86 -6.67
N SER A 29 1.16 10.69 -5.62
CA SER A 29 2.30 11.55 -5.28
C SER A 29 3.50 10.76 -4.74
N GLY A 30 3.27 9.58 -4.16
CA GLY A 30 4.33 8.66 -3.76
C GLY A 30 5.20 8.21 -4.93
N ALA A 31 4.59 7.86 -6.08
CA ALA A 31 5.34 7.52 -7.29
C ALA A 31 6.18 8.70 -7.81
N ILE A 32 5.60 9.90 -7.86
CA ILE A 32 6.27 11.13 -8.31
C ILE A 32 7.50 11.42 -7.42
N ARG A 33 7.39 11.23 -6.11
CA ARG A 33 8.50 11.35 -5.15
C ARG A 33 9.60 10.32 -5.41
N GLU A 34 9.26 9.03 -5.58
CA GLU A 34 10.27 8.00 -5.82
C GLU A 34 11.00 8.17 -7.17
N HIS A 35 10.46 8.99 -8.08
CA HIS A 35 11.14 9.43 -9.31
C HIS A 35 11.96 10.72 -9.15
N GLY A 36 12.08 11.29 -7.95
CA GLY A 36 12.89 12.47 -7.66
C GLY A 36 12.34 13.78 -8.20
N LEU A 37 11.03 13.84 -8.50
CA LEU A 37 10.39 15.04 -9.06
C LEU A 37 9.93 16.03 -7.99
N ILE A 38 9.67 15.54 -6.77
CA ILE A 38 9.26 16.33 -5.61
C ILE A 38 9.87 15.76 -4.33
N ASP A 39 10.16 16.64 -3.36
CA ASP A 39 10.56 16.26 -1.99
C ASP A 39 9.42 16.44 -0.96
N ARG A 40 8.22 16.77 -1.43
CA ARG A 40 7.06 16.99 -0.56
C ARG A 40 6.63 15.67 0.09
N PRO A 41 6.47 15.61 1.42
CA PRO A 41 5.95 14.42 2.10
C PRO A 41 4.54 14.02 1.64
N THR A 42 4.25 12.72 1.67
CA THR A 42 2.92 12.16 1.44
C THR A 42 2.40 11.54 2.74
N ASN A 43 1.07 11.48 2.90
CA ASN A 43 0.45 10.95 4.11
C ASN A 43 0.03 9.48 3.95
N ASP A 44 0.04 8.99 2.71
CA ASP A 44 -0.52 7.71 2.27
C ASP A 44 0.35 7.05 1.18
N ILE A 45 -0.02 5.81 0.85
CA ILE A 45 0.52 5.02 -0.25
C ILE A 45 -0.63 4.66 -1.19
N ASP A 46 -0.49 4.97 -2.49
CA ASP A 46 -1.43 4.56 -3.53
C ASP A 46 -0.89 3.39 -4.34
N LEU A 47 -1.61 2.26 -4.39
CA LEU A 47 -1.26 1.07 -5.17
C LEU A 47 -2.40 0.73 -6.15
N PHE A 48 -2.16 0.86 -7.45
CA PHE A 48 -3.22 0.66 -8.44
C PHE A 48 -2.82 -0.34 -9.50
N ALA A 49 -3.78 -1.18 -9.87
CA ALA A 49 -3.70 -2.12 -10.98
C ALA A 49 -4.68 -1.69 -12.09
N PRO A 50 -4.45 -2.11 -13.35
CA PRO A 50 -5.38 -1.82 -14.44
C PRO A 50 -6.69 -2.62 -14.32
N ALA A 51 -7.80 -2.09 -14.83
CA ALA A 51 -9.17 -2.66 -14.77
C ALA A 51 -9.30 -4.16 -15.06
N ARG A 52 -8.46 -4.69 -15.95
CA ARG A 52 -8.41 -6.13 -16.27
C ARG A 52 -8.00 -7.03 -15.10
N ALA A 53 -7.36 -6.47 -14.07
CA ALA A 53 -6.94 -7.15 -12.86
C ALA A 53 -8.04 -7.22 -11.78
N ALA A 54 -9.17 -6.53 -11.97
CA ALA A 54 -10.25 -6.44 -10.98
C ALA A 54 -10.80 -7.80 -10.52
N ALA A 55 -10.79 -8.81 -11.39
CA ALA A 55 -11.25 -10.16 -11.04
C ALA A 55 -10.43 -10.81 -9.91
N GLY A 56 -9.14 -10.45 -9.78
CA GLY A 56 -8.24 -10.92 -8.72
C GLY A 56 -8.05 -9.91 -7.59
N PHE A 57 -8.87 -8.85 -7.53
CA PHE A 57 -8.68 -7.77 -6.57
C PHE A 57 -8.79 -8.25 -5.12
N SER A 58 -9.83 -9.02 -4.79
CA SER A 58 -10.02 -9.54 -3.42
C SER A 58 -8.83 -10.37 -2.97
N ASP A 59 -8.36 -11.30 -3.81
CA ASP A 59 -7.21 -12.15 -3.52
C ASP A 59 -5.93 -11.33 -3.32
N ALA A 60 -5.76 -10.24 -4.07
CA ALA A 60 -4.64 -9.33 -3.89
C ALA A 60 -4.72 -8.56 -2.55
N ILE A 61 -5.91 -8.14 -2.12
CA ILE A 61 -6.09 -7.51 -0.80
C ILE A 61 -5.75 -8.50 0.32
N ASP A 62 -6.25 -9.74 0.24
CA ASP A 62 -5.96 -10.78 1.23
C ASP A 62 -4.45 -11.08 1.29
N THR A 63 -3.80 -11.15 0.12
CA THR A 63 -2.34 -11.33 0.01
C THR A 63 -1.58 -10.16 0.64
N ALA A 64 -2.02 -8.92 0.39
CA ALA A 64 -1.40 -7.73 0.97
C ALA A 64 -1.50 -7.73 2.51
N ILE A 65 -2.69 -7.99 3.06
CA ILE A 65 -2.93 -8.03 4.50
C ILE A 65 -2.10 -9.13 5.17
N ALA A 66 -2.10 -10.34 4.59
CA ALA A 66 -1.33 -11.46 5.11
C ALA A 66 0.18 -11.16 5.13
N THR A 67 0.70 -10.58 4.05
CA THR A 67 2.11 -10.20 3.93
C THR A 67 2.48 -9.13 4.96
N LEU A 68 1.70 -8.05 5.07
CA LEU A 68 1.94 -6.98 6.03
C LEU A 68 1.90 -7.47 7.48
N THR A 69 0.93 -8.34 7.80
CA THR A 69 0.81 -8.95 9.14
C THR A 69 2.03 -9.81 9.47
N ALA A 70 2.54 -10.59 8.50
CA ALA A 70 3.78 -11.36 8.66
C ALA A 70 5.00 -10.45 8.94
N HIS A 71 4.98 -9.24 8.39
CA HIS A 71 5.96 -8.18 8.64
C HIS A 71 5.67 -7.32 9.88
N ARG A 72 4.77 -7.76 10.77
CA ARG A 72 4.45 -7.13 12.06
C ARG A 72 3.72 -5.77 11.96
N TYR A 73 3.05 -5.50 10.85
CA TYR A 73 2.07 -4.42 10.79
C TYR A 73 0.72 -4.90 11.32
N THR A 74 0.03 -4.06 12.09
CA THR A 74 -1.41 -4.24 12.31
C THR A 74 -2.13 -3.63 11.10
N CYS A 75 -3.06 -4.38 10.51
CA CYS A 75 -3.81 -3.96 9.33
C CYS A 75 -5.30 -3.88 9.68
N GLU A 76 -5.89 -2.70 9.56
CA GLU A 76 -7.34 -2.52 9.67
C GLU A 76 -7.92 -2.17 8.30
N VAL A 77 -9.05 -2.78 7.94
CA VAL A 77 -9.75 -2.47 6.69
C VAL A 77 -10.72 -1.32 6.96
N GLY A 78 -10.34 -0.12 6.55
CA GLY A 78 -11.17 1.08 6.73
C GLY A 78 -12.29 1.19 5.69
N ARG A 79 -12.04 0.73 4.46
CA ARG A 79 -13.05 0.67 3.38
C ARG A 79 -12.78 -0.52 2.47
N LEU A 80 -13.83 -1.18 2.02
CA LEU A 80 -13.75 -2.26 1.05
C LEU A 80 -14.93 -2.22 0.07
N SER A 81 -14.64 -2.33 -1.21
CA SER A 81 -15.60 -2.49 -2.31
C SER A 81 -15.00 -3.41 -3.38
N SER A 82 -15.74 -3.66 -4.47
CA SER A 82 -15.30 -4.54 -5.54
C SER A 82 -14.06 -4.05 -6.31
N HIS A 83 -13.74 -2.76 -6.23
CA HIS A 83 -12.65 -2.13 -7.01
C HIS A 83 -11.73 -1.24 -6.16
N PHE A 84 -11.99 -1.15 -4.85
CA PHE A 84 -11.24 -0.26 -3.97
C PHE A 84 -11.16 -0.81 -2.56
N ALA A 85 -9.99 -0.70 -1.95
CA ALA A 85 -9.78 -0.96 -0.55
C ALA A 85 -8.90 0.12 0.07
N ARG A 86 -9.23 0.53 1.30
CA ARG A 86 -8.37 1.35 2.14
C ARG A 86 -7.96 0.55 3.36
N LEU A 87 -6.66 0.39 3.53
CA LEU A 87 -6.06 -0.20 4.70
C LEU A 87 -5.48 0.91 5.59
N LEU A 88 -5.67 0.78 6.90
CA LEU A 88 -4.98 1.56 7.90
C LEU A 88 -3.90 0.69 8.52
N LEU A 89 -2.64 1.08 8.30
CA LEU A 89 -1.50 0.32 8.80
C LEU A 89 -0.93 0.97 10.05
N THR A 90 -0.71 0.16 11.08
CA THR A 90 -0.01 0.58 12.29
C THR A 90 1.32 -0.17 12.40
N THR A 91 2.41 0.57 12.49
CA THR A 91 3.75 0.02 12.75
C THR A 91 3.87 -0.42 14.21
N ARG A 92 4.91 -1.21 14.53
CA ARG A 92 5.18 -1.62 15.92
C ARG A 92 5.44 -0.43 16.84
N GLU A 93 5.99 0.65 16.30
CA GLU A 93 6.29 1.90 17.00
C GLU A 93 5.06 2.82 17.12
N GLY A 94 3.89 2.41 16.60
CA GLY A 94 2.63 3.14 16.70
C GLY A 94 2.43 4.22 15.63
N TYR A 95 3.32 4.34 14.64
CA TYR A 95 3.08 5.20 13.48
C TYR A 95 1.98 4.60 12.60
N VAL A 96 1.00 5.45 12.23
CA VAL A 96 -0.19 5.07 11.48
C VAL A 96 -0.23 5.81 10.14
N PHE A 97 -0.56 5.10 9.07
CA PHE A 97 -0.71 5.67 7.73
C PHE A 97 -1.69 4.85 6.87
N GLU A 98 -2.24 5.47 5.84
CA GLU A 98 -3.21 4.85 4.93
C GLU A 98 -2.51 4.20 3.73
N VAL A 99 -3.09 3.10 3.25
CA VAL A 99 -2.75 2.48 1.96
C VAL A 99 -4.03 2.27 1.17
N ASP A 100 -4.09 2.94 0.03
CA ASP A 100 -5.20 2.84 -0.92
C ASP A 100 -4.83 1.86 -2.03
N LEU A 101 -5.74 0.92 -2.29
CA LEU A 101 -5.61 -0.08 -3.34
C LEU A 101 -6.79 0.02 -4.30
N GLY A 102 -6.54 -0.04 -5.60
CA GLY A 102 -7.60 -0.05 -6.61
C GLY A 102 -7.28 -0.92 -7.83
N ALA A 103 -8.31 -1.54 -8.41
CA ALA A 103 -8.22 -2.30 -9.66
C ALA A 103 -9.50 -2.20 -10.48
#